data_AF-A0A523Z3Q2-F1
#
_entry.id   AF-A0A523Z3Q2-F1
#
_cell.length_a   1.000
_cell.length_b   1.000
_cell.length_c   1.000
_cell.angle_alpha   90.00
_cell.angle_beta   90.00
_cell.angle_gamma   90.00
#
_symmetry.space_group_name_H-M   'P 1'
#
loop_
_entity.id
_entity.type
_entity.pdbx_description
1 polymer ?
#
loop_
_entity_poly.entity_id
_entity_poly.type
_entity_poly.pdbx_seq_one_letter_code
_entity_poly.pdbx_strand_id
1 'polypeptide(L)'
;MWVLINLFAGLTSLMYPGKPSVPVIRRLIQGDTTGITISITYAETAAKIEIQPAPYPVMKGSKPGMPFKDPSVYENDAFYPEKSYSFNYLGMRRDIKYYILEVHPYQYNPIKRIIRYAESIEIKGIEKIKLPKQKDADTLLIVTPSKFLSALDYFLFYKRVCGFTVETLVVESYWDTTRIREEIIARHPDYLLLVGDISEIPAFPRVLYIPGDGYRHRWTDLYYACRDSDYIPDMYYGRLSVESTQELSDIIDKIINYDSLNASWRNRAFFMASGDIAWHTPTEMTQNYSMEKARLNGMVVDSNFARYISHPGTPLDEAFSDGRSIAAYSGHAGKYRWKGPSFTIS
;
A
#
# COMPACT_ATOMS: atom_id res chain seq x y z
N MET A 1 24.37 -5.73 -17.61
CA MET A 1 23.41 -6.85 -17.71
C MET A 1 22.14 -6.31 -18.36
N TRP A 2 21.69 -6.88 -19.48
CA TRP A 2 20.52 -6.40 -20.22
C TRP A 2 19.25 -7.00 -19.60
N VAL A 3 18.32 -6.17 -19.15
CA VAL A 3 16.99 -6.64 -18.73
C VAL A 3 16.04 -6.41 -19.90
N LEU A 4 15.69 -7.49 -20.61
CA LEU A 4 14.55 -7.50 -21.54
C LEU A 4 13.27 -7.42 -20.70
N ILE A 5 12.66 -6.24 -20.65
CA ILE A 5 11.36 -6.07 -20.02
C ILE A 5 10.30 -6.58 -20.99
N ASN A 6 9.53 -7.58 -20.56
CA ASN A 6 8.39 -8.06 -21.31
C ASN A 6 7.37 -6.91 -21.47
N LEU A 7 7.15 -6.47 -22.72
CA LEU A 7 6.51 -5.20 -23.10
C LEU A 7 5.06 -5.04 -22.60
N PHE A 8 4.41 -6.14 -22.21
CA PHE A 8 2.97 -6.16 -21.92
C PHE A 8 2.60 -6.36 -20.45
N ALA A 9 3.54 -6.73 -19.57
CA ALA A 9 3.21 -6.90 -18.16
C ALA A 9 3.03 -5.55 -17.48
N GLY A 10 1.88 -5.29 -16.87
CA GLY A 10 1.63 -4.07 -16.07
C GLY A 10 1.45 -2.79 -16.89
N LEU A 11 0.95 -2.90 -18.12
CA LEU A 11 0.45 -1.76 -18.88
C LEU A 11 -0.84 -1.24 -18.24
N THR A 12 -0.89 0.07 -17.99
CA THR A 12 -2.07 0.79 -17.46
C THR A 12 -2.35 1.99 -18.37
N SER A 13 -3.30 2.87 -18.01
CA SER A 13 -3.56 4.09 -18.77
C SER A 13 -3.04 5.34 -18.05
N LEU A 14 -2.57 6.31 -18.82
CA LEU A 14 -2.40 7.68 -18.35
C LEU A 14 -3.79 8.30 -18.15
N MET A 15 -4.05 8.73 -16.92
CA MET A 15 -5.35 9.27 -16.48
C MET A 15 -5.21 10.72 -16.01
N TYR A 16 -4.41 11.52 -16.73
CA TYR A 16 -4.31 12.96 -16.49
C TYR A 16 -5.54 13.64 -17.08
N PRO A 17 -6.42 14.26 -16.25
CA PRO A 17 -7.71 14.77 -16.72
C PRO A 17 -7.59 15.71 -17.91
N GLY A 18 -8.44 15.51 -18.91
CA GLY A 18 -8.51 16.31 -20.12
C GLY A 18 -7.44 16.03 -21.18
N LYS A 19 -6.45 15.18 -20.88
CA LYS A 19 -5.40 14.76 -21.82
C LYS A 19 -5.71 13.37 -22.41
N PRO A 20 -5.19 13.01 -23.60
CA PRO A 20 -5.44 11.71 -24.21
C PRO A 20 -5.13 10.54 -23.26
N SER A 21 -6.05 9.59 -23.14
CA SER A 21 -5.79 8.36 -22.37
C SER A 21 -4.95 7.38 -23.19
N VAL A 22 -3.64 7.42 -23.00
CA VAL A 22 -2.67 6.55 -23.69
C VAL A 22 -2.03 5.54 -22.72
N PRO A 23 -1.66 4.33 -23.17
CA PRO A 23 -1.08 3.33 -22.30
C PRO A 23 0.31 3.69 -21.75
N VAL A 24 0.60 3.27 -20.52
CA VAL A 24 1.82 3.58 -19.76
C VAL A 24 2.26 2.41 -18.89
N ILE A 25 3.56 2.28 -18.71
CA ILE A 25 4.17 1.30 -17.80
C ILE A 25 4.74 2.05 -16.61
N ARG A 26 4.35 1.65 -15.40
CA ARG A 26 4.90 2.20 -14.15
C ARG A 26 5.61 1.14 -13.35
N ARG A 27 6.77 1.48 -12.78
CA ARG A 27 7.54 0.63 -11.87
C ARG A 27 8.04 1.44 -10.69
N LEU A 28 7.89 0.88 -9.49
CA LEU A 28 8.61 1.39 -8.33
C LEU A 28 10.09 1.01 -8.48
N ILE A 29 10.98 1.99 -8.36
CA ILE A 29 12.42 1.79 -8.34
C ILE A 29 12.98 2.41 -7.07
N GLN A 30 14.09 1.86 -6.60
CA GLN A 30 14.78 2.29 -5.38
C GLN A 30 16.25 2.60 -5.71
N GLY A 31 16.84 3.54 -4.97
CA GLY A 31 18.24 3.95 -5.13
C GLY A 31 18.43 5.16 -6.06
N ASP A 32 19.68 5.40 -6.44
CA ASP A 32 20.04 6.48 -7.36
C ASP A 32 19.59 6.15 -8.79
N THR A 33 18.97 7.11 -9.46
CA THR A 33 18.56 7.01 -10.86
C THR A 33 19.64 7.48 -11.82
N THR A 34 20.72 8.10 -11.32
CA THR A 34 21.84 8.59 -12.12
C THR A 34 22.48 7.43 -12.89
N GLY A 35 22.57 7.56 -14.21
CA GLY A 35 23.12 6.52 -15.09
C GLY A 35 22.10 5.49 -15.60
N ILE A 36 20.86 5.49 -15.10
CA ILE A 36 19.79 4.70 -15.70
C ILE A 36 19.36 5.38 -17.01
N THR A 37 19.44 4.63 -18.11
CA THR A 37 19.02 5.09 -19.44
C THR A 37 18.00 4.14 -20.03
N ILE A 38 16.96 4.71 -20.63
CA ILE A 38 15.88 3.96 -21.29
C ILE A 38 15.81 4.46 -22.74
N SER A 39 16.04 3.55 -23.67
CA SER A 39 15.96 3.80 -25.09
C SER A 39 14.74 3.08 -25.65
N ILE A 40 13.88 3.82 -26.35
CA ILE A 40 12.66 3.27 -26.97
C ILE A 40 12.76 3.50 -28.47
N THR A 41 12.58 2.42 -29.24
CA THR A 41 12.41 2.48 -30.69
C THR A 41 10.93 2.51 -30.98
N TYR A 42 10.45 3.58 -31.62
CA TYR A 42 9.05 3.74 -31.98
C TYR A 42 8.82 3.45 -33.46
N ALA A 43 7.69 2.80 -33.75
CA ALA A 43 7.04 2.87 -35.04
C ALA A 43 5.81 3.81 -34.95
N GLU A 44 5.38 4.32 -36.10
CA GLU A 44 4.23 5.22 -36.21
C GLU A 44 3.13 4.60 -37.07
N THR A 45 1.88 4.86 -36.68
CA THR A 45 0.70 4.51 -37.48
C THR A 45 -0.36 5.60 -37.37
N ALA A 46 -1.16 5.75 -38.43
CA ALA A 46 -2.32 6.63 -38.37
C ALA A 46 -3.37 6.12 -37.37
N ALA A 47 -3.90 7.02 -36.55
CA ALA A 47 -5.02 6.78 -35.67
C ALA A 47 -6.32 6.93 -36.46
N LYS A 48 -7.07 5.83 -36.61
CA LYS A 48 -8.39 5.85 -37.30
C LYS A 48 -9.46 6.61 -36.50
N ILE A 49 -9.29 6.65 -35.18
CA ILE A 49 -10.16 7.36 -34.25
C ILE A 49 -9.33 8.27 -33.37
N GLU A 50 -9.91 9.41 -32.96
CA GLU A 50 -9.29 10.30 -31.99
C GLU A 50 -9.36 9.67 -30.59
N ILE A 51 -8.22 9.61 -29.91
CA ILE A 51 -8.16 9.15 -28.52
C ILE A 51 -8.85 10.16 -27.63
N GLN A 52 -9.85 9.72 -26.87
CA GLN A 52 -10.65 10.58 -26.01
C GLN A 52 -9.87 11.03 -24.76
N PRO A 53 -10.18 12.23 -24.22
CA PRO A 53 -9.54 12.74 -23.02
C PRO A 53 -9.88 11.87 -21.80
N ALA A 54 -8.93 11.73 -20.89
CA ALA A 54 -9.17 11.06 -19.62
C ALA A 54 -10.18 11.86 -18.78
N PRO A 55 -11.11 11.18 -18.09
CA PRO A 55 -12.11 11.82 -17.24
C PRO A 55 -11.46 12.50 -16.02
N TYR A 56 -12.15 13.51 -15.50
CA TYR A 56 -11.83 14.08 -14.19
C TYR A 56 -12.25 13.11 -13.07
N PRO A 57 -11.46 13.00 -11.99
CA PRO A 57 -11.86 12.20 -10.84
C PRO A 57 -13.16 12.76 -10.27
N VAL A 58 -14.12 11.87 -10.01
CA VAL A 58 -15.38 12.21 -9.36
C VAL A 58 -15.53 11.46 -8.06
N MET A 59 -16.40 11.97 -7.19
CA MET A 59 -16.73 11.28 -5.94
C MET A 59 -17.33 9.92 -6.23
N LYS A 60 -17.08 8.98 -5.30
CA LYS A 60 -17.68 7.65 -5.35
C LYS A 60 -19.20 7.77 -5.40
N GLY A 61 -19.81 7.23 -6.45
CA GLY A 61 -21.27 7.28 -6.67
C GLY A 61 -21.75 8.41 -7.59
N SER A 62 -20.88 9.34 -7.98
CA SER A 62 -21.17 10.37 -8.97
C SER A 62 -20.84 9.88 -10.39
N LYS A 63 -21.58 10.40 -11.39
CA LYS A 63 -21.23 10.17 -12.80
C LYS A 63 -20.14 11.15 -13.22
N PRO A 64 -19.07 10.69 -13.89
CA PRO A 64 -18.10 11.61 -14.50
C PRO A 64 -18.80 12.45 -15.56
N GLY A 65 -18.55 13.76 -15.53
CA GLY A 65 -18.97 14.65 -16.61
C GLY A 65 -18.26 14.32 -17.92
N MET A 66 -18.71 14.91 -19.03
CA MET A 66 -18.01 14.81 -20.30
C MET A 66 -16.61 15.42 -20.14
N PRO A 67 -15.52 14.69 -20.43
CA PRO A 67 -14.19 15.23 -20.21
C PRO A 67 -13.90 16.35 -21.20
N PHE A 68 -13.47 17.49 -20.66
CA PHE A 68 -12.99 18.62 -21.44
C PHE A 68 -11.64 18.28 -22.10
N LYS A 69 -11.49 18.55 -23.39
CA LYS A 69 -10.19 18.38 -24.08
C LYS A 69 -9.28 19.54 -23.70
N ASP A 70 -8.13 19.23 -23.11
CA ASP A 70 -7.10 20.20 -22.79
C ASP A 70 -6.53 20.80 -24.10
N PRO A 71 -6.77 22.08 -24.43
CA PRO A 71 -6.32 22.70 -25.67
C PRO A 71 -4.79 22.67 -25.81
N SER A 72 -4.06 22.72 -24.69
CA SER A 72 -2.59 22.66 -24.70
C SER A 72 -2.04 21.34 -25.25
N VAL A 73 -2.87 20.30 -25.30
CA VAL A 73 -2.56 19.00 -25.91
C VAL A 73 -3.31 18.82 -27.22
N TYR A 74 -4.65 18.93 -27.21
CA TYR A 74 -5.48 18.58 -28.37
C TYR A 74 -5.36 19.54 -29.55
N GLU A 75 -4.95 20.79 -29.32
CA GLU A 75 -4.74 21.80 -30.36
C GLU A 75 -3.27 21.97 -30.73
N ASN A 76 -2.39 21.10 -30.21
CA ASN A 76 -0.95 21.17 -30.40
C ASN A 76 -0.43 20.03 -31.29
N ASP A 77 0.34 20.37 -32.34
CA ASP A 77 0.99 19.39 -33.23
C ASP A 77 2.25 18.79 -32.58
N ALA A 78 2.04 18.04 -31.50
CA ALA A 78 3.08 17.36 -30.75
C ALA A 78 2.60 15.99 -30.25
N PHE A 79 3.54 15.08 -30.00
CA PHE A 79 3.23 13.81 -29.36
C PHE A 79 3.01 13.99 -27.86
N TYR A 80 1.96 13.36 -27.34
CA TYR A 80 1.65 13.27 -25.93
C TYR A 80 1.67 11.81 -25.42
N PRO A 81 2.24 11.55 -24.24
CA PRO A 81 3.15 12.42 -23.49
C PRO A 81 4.44 12.64 -24.27
N GLU A 82 5.06 13.81 -24.11
CA GLU A 82 6.23 14.22 -24.92
C GLU A 82 7.47 13.37 -24.61
N LYS A 83 7.76 13.16 -23.33
CA LYS A 83 8.91 12.37 -22.87
C LYS A 83 8.65 10.89 -23.08
N SER A 84 9.67 10.11 -23.46
CA SER A 84 9.59 8.65 -23.55
C SER A 84 9.57 7.96 -22.18
N TYR A 85 10.14 8.60 -21.16
CA TYR A 85 10.08 8.16 -19.76
C TYR A 85 10.31 9.31 -18.78
N SER A 86 9.96 9.11 -17.51
CA SER A 86 10.33 9.99 -16.39
C SER A 86 10.58 9.20 -15.11
N PHE A 87 11.39 9.77 -14.21
CA PHE A 87 11.52 9.33 -12.83
C PHE A 87 10.82 10.33 -11.93
N ASN A 88 9.72 9.91 -11.31
CA ASN A 88 8.94 10.73 -10.39
C ASN A 88 9.39 10.39 -8.97
N TYR A 89 10.10 11.29 -8.30
CA TYR A 89 10.57 11.09 -6.92
C TYR A 89 9.37 10.97 -5.97
N LEU A 90 9.34 9.89 -5.18
CA LEU A 90 8.30 9.65 -4.19
C LEU A 90 8.70 10.10 -2.79
N GLY A 91 9.98 9.99 -2.46
CA GLY A 91 10.47 10.16 -1.10
C GLY A 91 11.68 9.29 -0.82
N MET A 92 12.10 9.30 0.45
CA MET A 92 13.22 8.50 0.94
C MET A 92 12.76 7.54 2.02
N ARG A 93 13.42 6.39 2.14
CA ARG A 93 13.21 5.46 3.25
C ARG A 93 14.52 4.78 3.58
N ARG A 94 14.96 4.92 4.83
CA ARG A 94 16.27 4.42 5.31
C ARG A 94 17.41 4.85 4.41
N ASP A 95 17.45 6.15 4.07
CA ASP A 95 18.44 6.76 3.17
C ASP A 95 18.42 6.24 1.71
N ILE A 96 17.44 5.40 1.36
CA ILE A 96 17.23 4.91 0.00
C ILE A 96 16.11 5.74 -0.63
N LYS A 97 16.41 6.39 -1.76
CA LYS A 97 15.43 7.15 -2.52
C LYS A 97 14.48 6.20 -3.28
N TYR A 98 13.20 6.55 -3.34
CA TYR A 98 12.19 5.83 -4.09
C TYR A 98 11.63 6.70 -5.20
N TYR A 99 11.42 6.10 -6.38
CA TYR A 99 10.84 6.77 -7.53
C TYR A 99 9.80 5.87 -8.21
N ILE A 100 8.81 6.48 -8.85
CA ILE A 100 8.06 5.81 -9.93
C ILE A 100 8.79 6.10 -11.23
N LEU A 101 9.34 5.05 -11.84
CA LEU A 101 9.68 5.06 -13.25
C LEU A 101 8.39 4.94 -14.07
N GLU A 102 8.09 5.97 -14.85
CA GLU A 102 7.00 6.01 -15.81
C GLU A 102 7.58 5.92 -17.22
N VAL A 103 7.26 4.86 -17.96
CA VAL A 103 7.70 4.62 -19.34
C VAL A 103 6.49 4.73 -20.26
N HIS A 104 6.64 5.46 -21.36
CA HIS A 104 5.57 5.75 -22.31
C HIS A 104 5.74 4.95 -23.61
N PRO A 105 5.38 3.65 -23.64
CA PRO A 105 5.47 2.85 -24.86
C PRO A 105 4.55 3.34 -25.97
N TYR A 106 3.55 4.17 -25.67
CA TYR A 106 2.64 4.74 -26.66
C TYR A 106 2.58 6.26 -26.49
N GLN A 107 2.58 6.98 -27.61
CA GLN A 107 2.36 8.42 -27.65
C GLN A 107 1.36 8.76 -28.76
N TYR A 108 0.62 9.85 -28.61
CA TYR A 108 -0.41 10.28 -29.55
C TYR A 108 -0.23 11.74 -29.94
N ASN A 109 -0.24 12.02 -31.24
CA ASN A 109 -0.34 13.36 -31.78
C ASN A 109 -1.79 13.63 -32.23
N PRO A 110 -2.53 14.54 -31.57
CA PRO A 110 -3.94 14.78 -31.84
C PRO A 110 -4.22 15.53 -33.14
N ILE A 111 -3.30 16.41 -33.58
CA ILE A 111 -3.43 17.18 -34.82
C ILE A 111 -3.19 16.30 -36.04
N LYS A 112 -2.06 15.58 -36.05
CA LYS A 112 -1.70 14.68 -37.15
C LYS A 112 -2.49 13.36 -37.12
N ARG A 113 -3.13 13.05 -35.99
CA ARG A 113 -3.77 11.75 -35.71
C ARG A 113 -2.81 10.60 -35.96
N ILE A 114 -1.64 10.66 -35.33
CA ILE A 114 -0.62 9.61 -35.39
C ILE A 114 -0.40 9.04 -34.00
N ILE A 115 -0.28 7.71 -33.92
CA ILE A 115 0.14 7.00 -32.72
C ILE A 115 1.57 6.53 -32.94
N ARG A 116 2.45 6.81 -31.97
CA ARG A 116 3.72 6.10 -31.78
C ARG A 116 3.49 4.92 -30.86
N TYR A 117 4.08 3.78 -31.20
CA TYR A 117 4.11 2.60 -30.34
C TYR A 117 5.52 1.99 -30.33
N ALA A 118 5.93 1.50 -29.16
CA ALA A 118 7.25 0.94 -28.96
C ALA A 118 7.37 -0.45 -29.61
N GLU A 119 8.35 -0.62 -30.49
CA GLU A 119 8.75 -1.92 -31.04
C GLU A 119 9.77 -2.60 -30.12
N SER A 120 10.63 -1.80 -29.48
CA SER A 120 11.61 -2.28 -28.51
C SER A 120 11.88 -1.25 -27.43
N ILE A 121 12.07 -1.72 -26.19
CA ILE A 121 12.49 -0.90 -25.05
C ILE A 121 13.75 -1.53 -24.47
N GLU A 122 14.83 -0.77 -24.44
CA GLU A 122 16.11 -1.17 -23.86
C GLU A 122 16.36 -0.34 -22.59
N ILE A 123 16.65 -1.02 -21.48
CA ILE A 123 17.02 -0.34 -20.22
C ILE A 123 18.43 -0.73 -19.80
N LYS A 124 19.26 0.29 -19.53
CA LYS A 124 20.64 0.15 -19.02
C LYS A 124 20.80 0.86 -17.69
N GLY A 125 21.83 0.48 -16.94
CA GLY A 125 22.15 1.07 -15.64
C GLY A 125 21.29 0.58 -14.48
N ILE A 126 20.38 -0.38 -14.70
CA ILE A 126 19.73 -1.08 -13.59
C ILE A 126 20.72 -2.10 -13.03
N GLU A 127 21.33 -1.75 -11.91
CA GLU A 127 22.04 -2.71 -11.08
C GLU A 127 21.06 -3.38 -10.12
N LYS A 128 21.22 -4.70 -9.90
CA LYS A 128 20.59 -5.33 -8.73
C LYS A 128 21.26 -4.71 -7.51
N ILE A 129 20.57 -3.77 -6.87
CA ILE A 129 20.99 -3.29 -5.56
C ILE A 129 20.95 -4.51 -4.63
N LYS A 130 22.12 -5.04 -4.28
CA LYS A 130 22.25 -5.73 -3.00
C LYS A 130 22.01 -4.64 -1.99
N LEU A 131 20.81 -4.63 -1.39
CA LEU A 131 20.58 -3.78 -0.22
C LEU A 131 21.76 -4.06 0.71
N PRO A 132 22.53 -3.04 1.13
CA PRO A 132 23.58 -3.27 2.09
C PRO A 132 22.93 -4.05 3.24
N LYS A 133 23.46 -5.24 3.53
CA LYS A 133 23.00 -6.02 4.67
C LYS A 133 23.29 -5.12 5.86
N GLN A 134 22.26 -4.43 6.35
CA GLN A 134 22.38 -3.52 7.47
C GLN A 134 23.00 -4.34 8.60
N LYS A 135 24.00 -3.75 9.26
CA LYS A 135 24.82 -4.36 10.32
C LYS A 135 23.93 -5.27 11.20
N ASP A 136 24.34 -6.51 11.44
CA ASP A 136 23.54 -7.73 11.76
C ASP A 136 22.47 -7.70 12.91
N ALA A 137 21.88 -6.56 13.29
CA ALA A 137 20.70 -6.52 14.15
C ALA A 137 19.75 -5.38 13.74
N ASP A 138 18.52 -5.74 13.38
CA ASP A 138 17.42 -4.78 13.20
C ASP A 138 17.09 -4.11 14.54
N THR A 139 16.96 -2.78 14.54
CA THR A 139 16.61 -2.02 15.76
C THR A 139 15.10 -1.91 15.94
N LEU A 140 14.58 -2.32 17.09
CA LEU A 140 13.18 -2.19 17.48
C LEU A 140 13.05 -1.21 18.65
N LEU A 141 12.38 -0.08 18.40
CA LEU A 141 11.97 0.86 19.44
C LEU A 141 10.53 0.57 19.87
N ILE A 142 10.33 0.26 21.14
CA ILE A 142 9.01 0.12 21.75
C ILE A 142 8.70 1.39 22.53
N VAL A 143 7.61 2.06 22.18
CA VAL A 143 7.13 3.28 22.83
C VAL A 143 5.90 2.93 23.64
N THR A 144 5.95 3.13 24.95
CA THR A 144 4.92 2.62 25.87
C THR A 144 4.81 3.48 27.14
N PRO A 145 3.63 3.64 27.77
CA PRO A 145 3.54 4.16 29.12
C PRO A 145 4.13 3.16 30.13
N SER A 146 4.52 3.65 31.30
CA SER A 146 5.18 2.86 32.35
C SER A 146 4.36 1.67 32.84
N LYS A 147 3.01 1.78 32.83
CA LYS A 147 2.11 0.74 33.33
C LYS A 147 2.18 -0.60 32.58
N PHE A 148 2.69 -0.61 31.35
CA PHE A 148 2.80 -1.83 30.53
C PHE A 148 4.19 -2.49 30.58
N LEU A 149 5.18 -1.88 31.22
CA LEU A 149 6.57 -2.36 31.19
C LEU A 149 6.70 -3.81 31.69
N SER A 150 6.06 -4.14 32.81
CA SER A 150 6.10 -5.50 33.37
C SER A 150 5.49 -6.55 32.44
N ALA A 151 4.40 -6.22 31.75
CA ALA A 151 3.78 -7.11 30.77
C ALA A 151 4.61 -7.25 29.48
N LEU A 152 5.54 -6.33 29.21
CA LEU A 152 6.43 -6.38 28.05
C LEU A 152 7.70 -7.19 28.29
N ASP A 153 8.10 -7.44 29.54
CA ASP A 153 9.43 -8.01 29.86
C ASP A 153 9.76 -9.27 29.04
N TYR A 154 8.83 -10.24 28.97
CA TYR A 154 9.03 -11.45 28.18
C TYR A 154 9.09 -11.16 26.68
N PHE A 155 8.27 -10.23 26.19
CA PHE A 155 8.27 -9.84 24.78
C PHE A 155 9.57 -9.14 24.36
N LEU A 156 10.12 -8.28 25.22
CA LEU A 156 11.43 -7.63 25.00
C LEU A 156 12.54 -8.68 24.90
N PHE A 157 12.55 -9.65 25.82
CA PHE A 157 13.48 -10.78 25.78
C PHE A 157 13.31 -11.60 24.51
N TYR A 158 12.07 -11.98 24.17
CA TYR A 158 11.76 -12.78 22.99
C TYR A 158 12.23 -12.10 21.70
N LYS A 159 11.99 -10.79 21.53
CA LYS A 159 12.47 -10.06 20.34
C LYS A 159 13.99 -9.96 20.26
N ARG A 160 14.70 -9.88 21.40
CA ARG A 160 16.17 -10.00 21.43
C ARG A 160 16.63 -11.38 20.98
N VAL A 161 15.95 -12.45 21.40
CA VAL A 161 16.21 -13.82 20.92
C VAL A 161 15.96 -13.95 19.41
N CYS A 162 14.96 -13.25 18.88
CA CYS A 162 14.71 -13.17 17.43
C CYS A 162 15.76 -12.35 16.65
N GLY A 163 16.75 -11.76 17.31
CA GLY A 163 17.85 -11.01 16.68
C GLY A 163 17.67 -9.50 16.62
N PHE A 164 16.67 -8.94 17.29
CA PHE A 164 16.49 -7.47 17.34
C PHE A 164 17.35 -6.83 18.44
N THR A 165 17.91 -5.66 18.16
CA THR A 165 18.34 -4.73 19.21
C THR A 165 17.11 -3.98 19.70
N VAL A 166 16.69 -4.23 20.95
CA VAL A 166 15.42 -3.71 21.48
C VAL A 166 15.67 -2.60 22.52
N GLU A 167 15.12 -1.42 22.24
CA GLU A 167 15.06 -0.27 23.14
C GLU A 167 13.60 0.03 23.54
N THR A 168 13.39 0.47 24.77
CA THR A 168 12.08 0.93 25.25
C THR A 168 12.15 2.42 25.58
N LEU A 169 11.23 3.20 25.00
CA LEU A 169 10.96 4.59 25.33
C LEU A 169 9.68 4.66 26.17
N VAL A 170 9.81 5.13 27.41
CA VAL A 170 8.66 5.36 28.28
C VAL A 170 8.05 6.72 27.98
N VAL A 171 6.78 6.77 27.60
CA VAL A 171 6.08 8.05 27.41
C VAL A 171 5.58 8.60 28.72
N GLU A 172 5.69 9.92 28.87
CA GLU A 172 5.05 10.66 29.97
C GLU A 172 3.66 11.12 29.55
N SER A 173 2.72 11.17 30.50
CA SER A 173 1.31 11.47 30.22
C SER A 173 1.05 12.87 29.65
N TYR A 174 2.01 13.79 29.80
CA TYR A 174 1.93 15.16 29.28
C TYR A 174 2.62 15.34 27.92
N TRP A 175 3.22 14.28 27.35
CA TRP A 175 3.83 14.36 26.03
C TRP A 175 2.76 14.38 24.94
N ASP A 176 2.93 15.29 23.99
CA ASP A 176 2.11 15.37 22.79
C ASP A 176 2.73 14.57 21.64
N THR A 177 2.05 14.55 20.50
CA THR A 177 2.53 13.86 19.29
C THR A 177 3.85 14.43 18.78
N THR A 178 4.13 15.71 19.02
CA THR A 178 5.37 16.37 18.59
C THR A 178 6.54 15.84 19.38
N ARG A 179 6.43 15.84 20.71
CA ARG A 179 7.48 15.36 21.60
C ARG A 179 7.79 13.88 21.38
N ILE A 180 6.75 13.05 21.29
CA ILE A 180 6.91 11.61 21.03
C ILE A 180 7.63 11.38 19.70
N ARG A 181 7.25 12.12 18.64
CA ARG A 181 7.90 12.02 17.33
C ARG A 181 9.37 12.43 17.37
N GLU A 182 9.72 13.52 18.05
CA GLU A 182 11.11 13.95 18.21
C GLU A 182 11.98 12.87 18.85
N GLU A 183 11.50 12.24 19.93
CA GLU A 183 12.20 11.16 20.64
C GLU A 183 12.37 9.91 19.77
N ILE A 184 11.36 9.56 18.96
CA ILE A 184 11.44 8.43 18.02
C ILE A 184 12.48 8.72 16.93
N ILE A 185 12.43 9.91 16.32
CA ILE A 185 13.32 10.27 15.20
C ILE A 185 14.77 10.31 15.67
N ALA A 186 15.05 10.85 16.86
CA ALA A 186 16.40 10.92 17.42
C ALA A 186 17.08 9.56 17.61
N ARG A 187 16.30 8.48 17.75
CA ARG A 187 16.81 7.10 17.93
C ARG A 187 17.05 6.36 16.61
N HIS A 188 16.48 6.85 15.52
CA HIS A 188 16.60 6.25 14.19
C HIS A 188 16.28 4.74 14.10
N PRO A 189 15.19 4.22 14.70
CA PRO A 189 14.92 2.78 14.68
C PRO A 189 14.53 2.27 13.28
N ASP A 190 14.73 0.97 13.06
CA ASP A 190 14.28 0.23 11.88
C ASP A 190 12.79 -0.14 11.97
N TYR A 191 12.35 -0.44 13.20
CA TYR A 191 10.99 -0.82 13.57
C TYR A 191 10.52 0.00 14.77
N LEU A 192 9.30 0.53 14.68
CA LEU A 192 8.61 1.23 15.75
C LEU A 192 7.37 0.42 16.18
N LEU A 193 7.26 0.14 17.47
CA LEU A 193 6.05 -0.45 18.04
C LEU A 193 5.49 0.46 19.13
N LEU A 194 4.32 1.03 18.89
CA LEU A 194 3.56 1.74 19.91
C LEU A 194 2.77 0.73 20.73
N VAL A 195 2.84 0.79 22.06
CA VAL A 195 2.10 -0.11 22.95
C VAL A 195 1.24 0.73 23.89
N GLY A 196 -0.07 0.69 23.68
CA GLY A 196 -1.06 1.52 24.36
C GLY A 196 -2.04 2.15 23.39
N ASP A 197 -3.22 2.51 23.89
CA ASP A 197 -4.25 3.18 23.10
C ASP A 197 -3.96 4.68 22.89
N ILE A 198 -4.78 5.34 22.06
CA ILE A 198 -4.67 6.77 21.74
C ILE A 198 -4.86 7.69 22.95
N SER A 199 -5.44 7.19 24.03
CA SER A 199 -5.58 7.89 25.31
C SER A 199 -4.24 8.04 26.05
N GLU A 200 -3.25 7.20 25.74
CA GLU A 200 -1.94 7.19 26.39
C GLU A 200 -0.80 7.57 25.44
N ILE A 201 -0.89 7.14 24.19
CA ILE A 201 0.03 7.53 23.11
C ILE A 201 -0.83 8.16 22.01
N PRO A 202 -0.98 9.50 21.98
CA PRO A 202 -1.88 10.16 21.04
C PRO A 202 -1.52 9.85 19.59
N ALA A 203 -2.51 9.82 18.71
CA ALA A 203 -2.33 9.71 17.27
C ALA A 203 -2.60 11.06 16.60
N PHE A 204 -1.97 11.31 15.44
CA PHE A 204 -2.10 12.59 14.75
C PHE A 204 -3.52 12.75 14.17
N PRO A 205 -4.24 13.84 14.50
CA PRO A 205 -5.55 14.11 13.93
C PRO A 205 -5.39 14.63 12.50
N ARG A 206 -6.14 14.04 11.57
CA ARG A 206 -6.36 14.58 10.23
C ARG A 206 -7.83 14.95 10.11
N VAL A 207 -8.09 16.25 9.97
CA VAL A 207 -9.43 16.77 9.72
C VAL A 207 -9.60 16.89 8.21
N LEU A 208 -10.41 16.02 7.64
CA LEU A 208 -10.74 16.06 6.22
C LEU A 208 -12.17 16.53 6.05
N TYR A 209 -12.37 17.53 5.18
CA TYR A 209 -13.69 17.81 4.65
C TYR A 209 -14.02 16.75 3.61
N ILE A 210 -15.07 15.98 3.87
CA ILE A 210 -15.63 15.04 2.91
C ILE A 210 -16.95 15.64 2.44
N PRO A 211 -17.08 16.00 1.15
CA PRO A 211 -18.32 16.54 0.62
C PRO A 211 -19.49 15.58 0.88
N GLY A 212 -20.60 16.09 1.42
CA GLY A 212 -21.76 15.31 1.86
C GLY A 212 -21.66 14.71 3.26
N ASP A 213 -20.46 14.58 3.81
CA ASP A 213 -20.17 13.94 5.11
C ASP A 213 -19.63 14.92 6.18
N GLY A 214 -19.29 16.15 5.77
CA GLY A 214 -18.75 17.21 6.63
C GLY A 214 -17.29 17.00 7.01
N TYR A 215 -16.84 17.74 8.03
CA TYR A 215 -15.51 17.56 8.62
C TYR A 215 -15.49 16.27 9.44
N ARG A 216 -14.56 15.36 9.10
CA ARG A 216 -14.35 14.13 9.86
C ARG A 216 -12.93 14.07 10.41
N HIS A 217 -12.85 13.78 11.71
CA HIS A 217 -11.59 13.44 12.37
C HIS A 217 -11.19 12.01 12.00
N ARG A 218 -9.98 11.87 11.49
CA ARG A 218 -9.28 10.59 11.31
C ARG A 218 -7.99 10.65 12.11
N TRP A 219 -7.51 9.50 12.55
CA TRP A 219 -6.26 9.41 13.32
C TRP A 219 -5.24 8.58 12.53
N THR A 220 -3.96 8.93 12.66
CA THR A 220 -2.88 8.21 12.00
C THR A 220 -1.62 8.22 12.85
N ASP A 221 -0.91 7.09 12.86
CA ASP A 221 0.44 6.97 13.43
C ASP A 221 1.53 7.22 12.37
N LEU A 222 1.16 7.45 11.09
CA LEU A 222 2.09 7.61 9.96
C LEU A 222 3.25 8.57 10.26
N TYR A 223 2.95 9.73 10.84
CA TYR A 223 3.94 10.77 11.04
C TYR A 223 4.97 10.44 12.13
N TYR A 224 4.71 9.45 13.01
CA TYR A 224 5.76 8.93 13.88
C TYR A 224 6.85 8.19 13.10
N ALA A 225 6.51 7.66 11.92
CA ALA A 225 7.43 6.89 11.09
C ALA A 225 8.07 7.69 9.94
N CYS A 226 7.61 8.92 9.67
CA CYS A 226 8.21 9.84 8.70
C CYS A 226 9.23 10.74 9.40
N ARG A 227 10.51 10.70 9.01
CA ARG A 227 11.56 11.57 9.58
C ARG A 227 11.56 12.95 8.94
N ASP A 228 11.22 13.03 7.67
CA ASP A 228 11.12 14.28 6.93
C ASP A 228 9.65 14.72 6.75
N SER A 229 9.40 15.60 5.77
CA SER A 229 8.08 16.17 5.47
C SER A 229 7.27 15.35 4.46
N ASP A 230 7.80 14.24 3.94
CA ASP A 230 7.10 13.39 3.00
C ASP A 230 6.16 12.38 3.71
N TYR A 231 5.47 11.56 2.91
CA TYR A 231 4.50 10.58 3.41
C TYR A 231 4.99 9.12 3.31
N ILE A 232 6.29 8.93 3.12
CA ILE A 232 6.95 7.63 3.03
C ILE A 232 7.54 7.30 4.42
N PRO A 233 7.10 6.20 5.07
CA PRO A 233 7.67 5.79 6.34
C PRO A 233 9.15 5.38 6.21
N ASP A 234 10.03 6.03 6.96
CA ASP A 234 11.45 5.69 7.10
C ASP A 234 11.69 4.42 7.92
N MET A 235 10.69 4.02 8.70
CA MET A 235 10.70 2.82 9.55
C MET A 235 9.41 2.03 9.36
N TYR A 236 9.47 0.72 9.61
CA TYR A 236 8.24 -0.05 9.74
C TYR A 236 7.59 0.30 11.07
N TYR A 237 6.27 0.49 11.10
CA TYR A 237 5.58 0.87 12.33
C TYR A 237 4.28 0.10 12.50
N GLY A 238 3.90 -0.09 13.76
CA GLY A 238 2.64 -0.68 14.17
C GLY A 238 2.26 -0.27 15.59
N ARG A 239 1.03 -0.56 15.97
CA ARG A 239 0.51 -0.29 17.31
C ARG A 239 -0.16 -1.55 17.88
N LEU A 240 0.20 -1.89 19.11
CA LEU A 240 -0.62 -2.73 19.98
C LEU A 240 -1.52 -1.79 20.79
N SER A 241 -2.74 -1.56 20.31
CA SER A 241 -3.72 -0.72 21.02
C SER A 241 -4.35 -1.57 22.11
N VAL A 242 -4.09 -1.18 23.36
CA VAL A 242 -4.47 -1.90 24.58
C VAL A 242 -4.74 -0.89 25.69
N GLU A 243 -5.68 -1.21 26.58
CA GLU A 243 -6.03 -0.39 27.74
C GLU A 243 -5.54 -1.05 29.06
N SER A 244 -5.26 -2.36 29.03
CA SER A 244 -4.85 -3.15 30.21
C SER A 244 -3.66 -4.09 29.95
N THR A 245 -2.95 -4.47 31.02
CA THR A 245 -1.84 -5.43 30.94
C THR A 245 -2.29 -6.82 30.51
N GLN A 246 -3.55 -7.19 30.78
CA GLN A 246 -4.12 -8.45 30.33
C GLN A 246 -4.29 -8.48 28.80
N GLU A 247 -4.89 -7.44 28.22
CA GLU A 247 -5.04 -7.33 26.76
C GLU A 247 -3.68 -7.37 26.05
N LEU A 248 -2.67 -6.70 26.64
CA LEU A 248 -1.31 -6.73 26.12
C LEU A 248 -0.71 -8.13 26.16
N SER A 249 -0.89 -8.85 27.27
CA SER A 249 -0.41 -10.23 27.43
C SER A 249 -1.09 -11.15 26.40
N ASP A 250 -2.41 -11.04 26.22
CA ASP A 250 -3.16 -11.84 25.25
C ASP A 250 -2.68 -11.61 23.81
N ILE A 251 -2.32 -10.37 23.46
CA ILE A 251 -1.77 -10.03 22.14
C ILE A 251 -0.33 -10.57 21.99
N ILE A 252 0.52 -10.40 22.99
CA ILE A 252 1.90 -10.89 23.00
C ILE A 252 1.92 -12.41 22.84
N ASP A 253 1.06 -13.13 23.56
CA ASP A 253 0.94 -14.58 23.47
C ASP A 253 0.53 -15.02 22.06
N LYS A 254 -0.43 -14.33 21.42
CA LYS A 254 -0.78 -14.59 20.01
C LYS A 254 0.41 -14.39 19.07
N ILE A 255 1.22 -13.34 19.27
CA ILE A 255 2.39 -13.08 18.42
C ILE A 255 3.42 -14.20 18.57
N ILE A 256 3.78 -14.56 19.79
CA ILE A 256 4.77 -15.62 20.06
C ILE A 256 4.26 -16.99 19.59
N ASN A 257 2.98 -17.29 19.81
CA ASN A 257 2.35 -18.50 19.31
C ASN A 257 2.35 -18.55 17.77
N TYR A 258 2.04 -17.43 17.12
CA TYR A 258 2.11 -17.34 15.66
C TYR A 258 3.52 -17.55 15.12
N ASP A 259 4.56 -17.11 15.84
CA ASP A 259 5.95 -17.31 15.41
C ASP A 259 6.40 -18.76 15.63
N SER A 260 6.06 -19.36 16.78
CA SER A 260 6.63 -20.64 17.25
C SER A 260 5.83 -21.90 16.88
N LEU A 261 4.50 -21.82 16.71
CA LEU A 261 3.66 -23.02 16.55
C LEU A 261 3.70 -23.58 15.13
N ASN A 262 4.25 -24.77 14.91
CA ASN A 262 4.12 -25.46 13.63
C ASN A 262 2.68 -25.99 13.45
N ALA A 263 1.84 -25.25 12.73
CA ALA A 263 0.43 -25.56 12.59
C ALA A 263 -0.01 -25.62 11.13
N SER A 264 -0.90 -26.56 10.81
CA SER A 264 -1.40 -26.80 9.45
C SER A 264 -2.20 -25.61 8.90
N TRP A 265 -2.77 -24.75 9.74
CA TRP A 265 -3.49 -23.57 9.28
C TRP A 265 -2.59 -22.46 8.70
N ARG A 266 -1.26 -22.55 8.86
CA ARG A 266 -0.32 -21.52 8.38
C ARG A 266 -0.28 -21.36 6.86
N ASN A 267 -0.64 -22.40 6.10
CA ASN A 267 -0.70 -22.34 4.64
C ASN A 267 -2.11 -22.06 4.10
N ARG A 268 -3.06 -21.65 4.96
CA ARG A 268 -4.45 -21.38 4.57
C ARG A 268 -4.72 -19.88 4.49
N ALA A 269 -5.41 -19.45 3.45
CA ALA A 269 -5.86 -18.06 3.27
C ALA A 269 -7.36 -17.99 2.99
N PHE A 270 -7.97 -16.87 3.41
CA PHE A 270 -9.40 -16.63 3.28
C PHE A 270 -9.67 -15.23 2.70
N PHE A 271 -10.39 -15.16 1.58
CA PHE A 271 -10.64 -13.90 0.88
C PHE A 271 -12.12 -13.57 0.78
N MET A 272 -12.48 -12.35 1.19
CA MET A 272 -13.87 -11.92 1.34
C MET A 272 -14.17 -10.71 0.46
N ALA A 273 -15.29 -10.75 -0.25
CA ALA A 273 -15.71 -9.68 -1.18
C ALA A 273 -17.14 -9.21 -0.89
N SER A 274 -17.38 -7.92 -1.15
CA SER A 274 -18.64 -7.28 -0.82
C SER A 274 -19.81 -7.73 -1.67
N GLY A 275 -21.00 -7.74 -1.08
CA GLY A 275 -22.28 -7.94 -1.79
C GLY A 275 -22.87 -6.66 -2.39
N ASP A 276 -22.13 -5.54 -2.42
CA ASP A 276 -22.61 -4.28 -3.00
C ASP A 276 -23.01 -4.45 -4.48
N ILE A 277 -24.26 -4.16 -4.81
CA ILE A 277 -24.81 -4.41 -6.15
C ILE A 277 -24.07 -3.62 -7.23
N ALA A 278 -23.64 -2.38 -6.94
CA ALA A 278 -22.98 -1.52 -7.90
C ALA A 278 -21.44 -1.71 -7.94
N TRP A 279 -20.86 -2.22 -6.86
CA TRP A 279 -19.41 -2.24 -6.67
C TRP A 279 -18.84 -3.60 -6.22
N HIS A 280 -19.58 -4.71 -6.32
CA HIS A 280 -19.01 -6.03 -6.00
C HIS A 280 -17.89 -6.42 -6.97
N THR A 281 -18.04 -6.13 -8.27
CA THR A 281 -17.08 -6.57 -9.30
C THR A 281 -15.63 -6.15 -8.99
N PRO A 282 -15.31 -4.89 -8.64
CA PRO A 282 -13.94 -4.54 -8.25
C PRO A 282 -13.44 -5.27 -7.02
N THR A 283 -14.29 -5.48 -6.01
CA THR A 283 -13.89 -6.20 -4.79
C THR A 283 -13.61 -7.67 -5.09
N GLU A 284 -14.45 -8.31 -5.89
CA GLU A 284 -14.32 -9.70 -6.32
C GLU A 284 -13.08 -9.90 -7.19
N MET A 285 -12.86 -9.05 -8.19
CA MET A 285 -11.66 -9.13 -9.04
C MET A 285 -10.37 -8.96 -8.24
N THR A 286 -10.36 -8.06 -7.25
CA THR A 286 -9.22 -7.86 -6.35
C THR A 286 -8.94 -9.13 -5.54
N GLN A 287 -9.99 -9.75 -4.98
CA GLN A 287 -9.83 -10.99 -4.23
C GLN A 287 -9.41 -12.17 -5.10
N ASN A 288 -10.01 -12.32 -6.29
CA ASN A 288 -9.61 -13.37 -7.25
C ASN A 288 -8.13 -13.27 -7.63
N TYR A 289 -7.62 -12.05 -7.85
CA TYR A 289 -6.19 -11.83 -8.10
C TYR A 289 -5.34 -12.26 -6.90
N SER A 290 -5.70 -11.83 -5.69
CA SER A 290 -4.99 -12.22 -4.45
C SER A 290 -5.02 -13.74 -4.22
N MET A 291 -6.15 -14.38 -4.49
CA MET A 291 -6.33 -15.83 -4.40
C MET A 291 -5.44 -16.58 -5.39
N GLU A 292 -5.34 -16.11 -6.64
CA GLU A 292 -4.41 -16.65 -7.63
C GLU A 292 -2.97 -16.58 -7.12
N LYS A 293 -2.54 -15.42 -6.59
CA LYS A 293 -1.18 -15.26 -6.03
C LYS A 293 -0.93 -16.14 -4.82
N ALA A 294 -1.90 -16.27 -3.92
CA ALA A 294 -1.79 -17.17 -2.77
C ALA A 294 -1.65 -18.64 -3.22
N ARG A 295 -2.47 -19.10 -4.17
CA ARG A 295 -2.39 -20.47 -4.71
C ARG A 295 -1.06 -20.74 -5.43
N LEU A 296 -0.55 -19.77 -6.21
CA LEU A 296 0.76 -19.88 -6.85
C LEU A 296 1.91 -19.99 -5.84
N ASN A 297 1.72 -19.53 -4.60
CA ASN A 297 2.66 -19.70 -3.49
C ASN A 297 2.31 -20.89 -2.58
N GLY A 298 1.50 -21.85 -3.07
CA GLY A 298 1.22 -23.11 -2.38
C GLY A 298 0.19 -23.01 -1.24
N MET A 299 -0.56 -21.91 -1.13
CA MET A 299 -1.60 -21.79 -0.12
C MET A 299 -2.89 -22.53 -0.51
N VAL A 300 -3.56 -23.09 0.49
CA VAL A 300 -4.97 -23.52 0.38
C VAL A 300 -5.84 -22.29 0.56
N VAL A 301 -6.78 -22.07 -0.35
CA VAL A 301 -7.49 -20.79 -0.44
C VAL A 301 -8.99 -20.98 -0.51
N ASP A 302 -9.68 -20.44 0.50
CA ASP A 302 -11.13 -20.35 0.61
C ASP A 302 -11.59 -18.90 0.40
N SER A 303 -12.90 -18.72 0.18
CA SER A 303 -13.48 -17.38 0.03
C SER A 303 -14.91 -17.27 0.54
N ASN A 304 -15.34 -16.03 0.77
CA ASN A 304 -16.74 -15.68 0.98
C ASN A 304 -17.11 -14.41 0.22
N PHE A 305 -17.86 -14.56 -0.86
CA PHE A 305 -18.31 -13.47 -1.73
C PHE A 305 -19.80 -13.22 -1.50
N ALA A 306 -20.11 -12.19 -0.70
CA ALA A 306 -21.46 -11.90 -0.25
C ALA A 306 -22.45 -11.53 -1.37
N ARG A 307 -21.96 -11.31 -2.60
CA ARG A 307 -22.79 -11.11 -3.79
C ARG A 307 -23.65 -12.34 -4.12
N TYR A 308 -23.14 -13.54 -3.83
CA TYR A 308 -23.77 -14.82 -4.17
C TYR A 308 -24.54 -15.37 -2.96
N ILE A 309 -25.65 -14.73 -2.61
CA ILE A 309 -26.39 -14.98 -1.34
C ILE A 309 -26.66 -16.47 -1.08
N SER A 310 -27.03 -17.24 -2.09
CA SER A 310 -27.34 -18.68 -1.93
C SER A 310 -26.09 -19.56 -1.78
N HIS A 311 -24.93 -19.11 -2.26
CA HIS A 311 -23.69 -19.88 -2.28
C HIS A 311 -22.47 -18.94 -2.13
N PRO A 312 -22.34 -18.23 -1.00
CA PRO A 312 -21.31 -17.20 -0.86
C PRO A 312 -19.90 -17.81 -0.71
N GLY A 313 -19.80 -19.10 -0.39
CA GLY A 313 -18.55 -19.78 -0.05
C GLY A 313 -18.52 -20.17 1.43
N THR A 314 -17.32 -20.30 2.00
CA THR A 314 -17.12 -20.75 3.38
C THR A 314 -17.70 -19.73 4.37
N PRO A 315 -18.57 -20.14 5.32
CA PRO A 315 -19.04 -19.28 6.40
C PRO A 315 -17.88 -18.65 7.19
N LEU A 316 -18.03 -17.40 7.64
CA LEU A 316 -16.95 -16.66 8.29
C LEU A 316 -16.53 -17.30 9.61
N ASP A 317 -17.46 -17.74 10.45
CA ASP A 317 -17.14 -18.36 11.74
C ASP A 317 -16.37 -19.67 11.55
N GLU A 318 -16.80 -20.50 10.61
CA GLU A 318 -16.07 -21.71 10.19
C GLU A 318 -14.67 -21.35 9.67
N ALA A 319 -14.60 -20.32 8.82
CA ALA A 319 -13.37 -19.79 8.29
C ALA A 319 -12.46 -19.17 9.38
N PHE A 320 -12.94 -18.71 10.53
CA PHE A 320 -12.03 -18.24 11.57
C PHE A 320 -11.66 -19.36 12.55
N SER A 321 -12.62 -20.21 12.93
CA SER A 321 -12.40 -21.31 13.87
C SER A 321 -11.49 -22.42 13.35
N ASP A 322 -11.54 -22.75 12.06
CA ASP A 322 -10.66 -23.77 11.46
C ASP A 322 -9.25 -23.22 11.04
N GLY A 323 -8.95 -21.95 11.38
CA GLY A 323 -7.62 -21.34 11.27
C GLY A 323 -7.17 -20.93 9.85
N ARG A 324 -6.72 -19.69 9.69
CA ARG A 324 -6.05 -19.17 8.50
C ARG A 324 -4.95 -18.18 8.89
N SER A 325 -3.86 -18.15 8.13
CA SER A 325 -2.77 -17.18 8.33
C SER A 325 -3.02 -15.85 7.65
N ILE A 326 -3.86 -15.84 6.61
CA ILE A 326 -4.24 -14.63 5.88
C ILE A 326 -5.76 -14.59 5.77
N ALA A 327 -6.36 -13.48 6.21
CA ALA A 327 -7.75 -13.15 5.93
C ALA A 327 -7.82 -11.73 5.36
N ALA A 328 -8.45 -11.55 4.19
CA ALA A 328 -8.53 -10.25 3.54
C ALA A 328 -9.96 -9.92 3.10
N TYR A 329 -10.49 -8.80 3.55
CA TYR A 329 -11.82 -8.30 3.23
C TYR A 329 -11.76 -7.05 2.33
N SER A 330 -12.56 -7.05 1.26
CA SER A 330 -12.74 -5.89 0.39
C SER A 330 -14.23 -5.54 0.33
N GLY A 331 -14.61 -4.43 0.96
CA GLY A 331 -16.00 -3.99 0.98
C GLY A 331 -16.29 -2.87 1.96
N HIS A 332 -17.58 -2.67 2.25
CA HIS A 332 -18.02 -1.67 3.22
C HIS A 332 -17.79 -2.13 4.66
N ALA A 333 -17.38 -1.21 5.52
CA ALA A 333 -17.25 -1.45 6.94
C ALA A 333 -17.87 -0.32 7.75
N GLY A 334 -18.17 -0.60 9.01
CA GLY A 334 -18.38 0.40 10.06
C GLY A 334 -17.26 0.28 11.10
N LYS A 335 -17.27 1.17 12.10
CA LYS A 335 -16.27 1.17 13.19
C LYS A 335 -16.10 -0.22 13.86
N TYR A 336 -17.20 -0.99 13.95
CA TYR A 336 -17.25 -2.26 14.69
C TYR A 336 -17.72 -3.45 13.85
N ARG A 337 -17.73 -3.34 12.50
CA ARG A 337 -18.21 -4.43 11.64
C ARG A 337 -17.72 -4.37 10.20
N TRP A 338 -17.63 -5.52 9.56
CA TRP A 338 -17.77 -5.65 8.11
C TRP A 338 -19.25 -5.76 7.76
N LYS A 339 -19.69 -5.13 6.66
CA LYS A 339 -21.13 -5.08 6.30
C LYS A 339 -21.61 -6.29 5.51
N GLY A 340 -20.77 -6.87 4.66
CA GLY A 340 -21.15 -7.95 3.75
C GLY A 340 -19.90 -8.54 3.11
N PRO A 341 -19.48 -9.78 3.45
CA PRO A 341 -20.08 -10.62 4.50
C PRO A 341 -20.07 -9.92 5.86
N SER A 342 -21.16 -10.05 6.60
CA SER A 342 -21.32 -9.35 7.88
C SER A 342 -20.51 -10.08 8.95
N PHE A 343 -19.72 -9.32 9.70
CA PHE A 343 -18.96 -9.82 10.84
C PHE A 343 -18.80 -8.68 11.85
N THR A 344 -19.14 -8.93 13.11
CA THR A 344 -19.20 -7.94 14.18
C THR A 344 -18.21 -8.30 15.29
N ILE A 345 -17.87 -7.33 16.13
CA ILE A 345 -17.05 -7.56 17.34
C ILE A 345 -17.79 -8.35 18.44
N SER A 346 -19.08 -8.60 18.25
CA SER A 346 -20.01 -9.26 19.17
C SER A 346 -20.67 -10.45 18.51
#